data_AF-Q6PJE2-F1
#
_entry.id   AF-Q6PJE2-F1
#
_cell.length_a   1.000
_cell.length_b   1.000
_cell.length_c   1.000
_cell.angle_alpha   90.00
_cell.angle_beta   90.00
_cell.angle_gamma   90.00
#
_symmetry.space_group_name_H-M   'P 1'
#
loop_
_entity.id
_entity.type
_entity.pdbx_description
1 polymer ?
#
loop_
_entity_poly.entity_id
_entity_poly.type
_entity_poly.pdbx_seq_one_letter_code
_entity_poly.pdbx_strand_id
1 'polypeptide(L)'
;MVCSPVTLRIAPPDRRFSRSAIPEQIISSTLSSPSSNAPDPCAKETVLSALKEKKKKRTVEEEDQIFLDGQENKRSCLVDGLTDASSAFKVPRPGPDTLQFTVDVFHFANDSRNMIYITCHLKVTLAEQDPDELNKACSFSKPSNSWFPVEGLADICQCCNKGDCGTPSHSRRQPRVVSQWSTSASL
;
A
#
# COMPACT_ATOMS: atom_id res chain seq x y z
N MET A 1 14.79 -27.08 7.76
CA MET A 1 13.92 -25.87 7.71
C MET A 1 13.10 -25.97 6.44
N VAL A 2 11.77 -26.04 6.54
CA VAL A 2 10.90 -26.15 5.35
C VAL A 2 10.36 -24.75 5.07
N CYS A 3 10.93 -24.07 4.07
CA CYS A 3 10.47 -22.74 3.64
C CYS A 3 9.47 -22.94 2.51
N SER A 4 8.18 -22.67 2.76
CA SER A 4 7.17 -22.69 1.71
C SER A 4 7.10 -21.34 1.00
N PRO A 5 7.04 -21.28 -0.35
CA PRO A 5 6.85 -20.03 -1.05
C PRO A 5 5.49 -19.40 -0.74
N VAL A 6 5.49 -18.09 -0.48
CA VAL A 6 4.29 -17.27 -0.55
C VAL A 6 4.12 -16.81 -2.00
N THR A 7 2.92 -16.96 -2.55
CA THR A 7 2.58 -16.51 -3.90
C THR A 7 1.56 -15.39 -3.81
N LEU A 8 1.91 -14.21 -4.33
CA LEU A 8 1.00 -13.10 -4.49
C LEU A 8 0.65 -12.96 -5.98
N ARG A 9 -0.65 -12.91 -6.27
CA ARG A 9 -1.18 -12.68 -7.62
C ARG A 9 -2.15 -11.51 -7.57
N ILE A 10 -2.10 -10.66 -8.58
CA ILE A 10 -3.00 -9.51 -8.69
C ILE A 10 -3.94 -9.77 -9.84
N ALA A 11 -5.24 -9.81 -9.56
CA ALA A 11 -6.25 -9.95 -10.60
C ALA A 11 -6.25 -8.67 -11.47
N PRO A 12 -6.40 -8.80 -12.81
CA PRO A 12 -6.57 -7.65 -13.68
C PRO A 12 -7.71 -6.74 -13.22
N PRO A 13 -7.63 -5.41 -13.44
CA PRO A 13 -8.74 -4.51 -13.16
C PRO A 13 -9.99 -4.93 -13.92
N ASP A 14 -11.12 -5.04 -13.24
CA ASP A 14 -12.41 -5.29 -13.87
C ASP A 14 -12.79 -4.09 -14.77
N ARG A 15 -12.78 -4.26 -16.09
CA ARG A 15 -13.03 -3.18 -17.07
C ARG A 15 -14.50 -2.75 -17.17
N ARG A 16 -15.37 -3.07 -16.21
CA ARG A 16 -16.79 -2.70 -16.24
C ARG A 16 -17.06 -1.30 -15.67
N PHE A 17 -16.51 -0.27 -16.32
CA PHE A 17 -17.10 1.06 -16.23
C PHE A 17 -18.29 1.12 -17.21
N SER A 18 -19.42 0.55 -16.79
CA SER A 18 -20.69 0.90 -17.41
C SER A 18 -20.99 2.34 -17.06
N ARG A 19 -20.93 3.24 -18.04
CA ARG A 19 -21.56 4.57 -17.99
C ARG A 19 -22.98 4.38 -17.48
N SER A 20 -23.24 4.74 -16.23
CA SER A 20 -24.61 4.87 -15.74
C SER A 20 -25.21 6.09 -16.43
N ALA A 21 -26.07 5.86 -17.42
CA ALA A 21 -26.93 6.87 -17.98
C ALA A 21 -27.98 7.23 -16.92
N ILE A 22 -27.92 8.46 -16.43
CA ILE A 22 -28.94 9.07 -15.56
C ILE A 22 -30.21 9.27 -16.38
N PRO A 23 -31.38 8.74 -15.97
CA PRO A 23 -32.67 9.21 -16.48
C PRO A 23 -33.20 10.29 -15.53
N GLU A 24 -33.35 11.52 -16.03
CA GLU A 24 -34.14 12.57 -15.39
C GLU A 24 -35.61 12.14 -15.36
N GLN A 25 -36.21 12.02 -14.17
CA GLN A 25 -37.66 12.14 -14.02
C GLN A 25 -38.00 13.09 -12.87
N ILE A 26 -38.60 14.19 -13.30
CA ILE A 26 -39.17 15.31 -12.57
C ILE A 26 -40.56 14.89 -12.08
N ILE A 27 -40.83 14.87 -10.78
CA ILE A 27 -42.17 15.10 -10.24
C ILE A 27 -42.07 15.83 -8.89
N SER A 28 -42.48 17.10 -8.87
CA SER A 28 -42.76 17.89 -7.66
C SER A 28 -44.16 17.55 -7.14
N SER A 29 -44.31 17.38 -5.82
CA SER A 29 -45.55 17.68 -5.09
C SER A 29 -45.25 17.83 -3.59
N THR A 30 -45.38 19.07 -3.14
CA THR A 30 -45.44 19.54 -1.75
C THR A 30 -46.60 18.93 -0.98
N LEU A 31 -46.42 18.61 0.31
CA LEU A 31 -47.41 18.92 1.37
C LEU A 31 -46.77 18.83 2.77
N SER A 32 -46.59 20.01 3.39
CA SER A 32 -46.74 20.38 4.82
C SER A 32 -46.36 19.40 5.97
N SER A 33 -45.42 19.86 6.80
CA SER A 33 -45.03 19.33 8.13
C SER A 33 -46.01 19.68 9.26
N PRO A 34 -45.93 19.00 10.43
CA PRO A 34 -46.01 19.70 11.70
C PRO A 34 -44.85 19.37 12.66
N SER A 35 -44.56 20.36 13.50
CA SER A 35 -43.40 20.54 14.38
C SER A 35 -43.22 19.47 15.46
N SER A 36 -41.98 19.01 15.67
CA SER A 36 -41.51 18.54 16.97
C SER A 36 -40.24 19.31 17.35
N ASN A 37 -40.15 19.68 18.63
CA ASN A 37 -39.09 20.49 19.21
C ASN A 37 -37.77 19.71 19.32
N ALA A 38 -37.15 19.41 18.18
CA ALA A 38 -35.77 18.95 18.11
C ALA A 38 -34.87 20.13 17.72
N PRO A 39 -33.66 20.28 18.31
CA PRO A 39 -32.73 21.34 17.92
C PRO A 39 -32.45 21.25 16.42
N ASP A 40 -32.66 22.35 15.69
CA ASP A 40 -32.43 22.39 14.25
C ASP A 40 -30.97 22.03 13.94
N PRO A 41 -30.71 20.89 13.27
CA PRO A 41 -29.36 20.47 12.92
C PRO A 41 -28.66 21.46 11.96
N CYS A 42 -29.40 22.38 11.36
CA CYS A 42 -28.93 23.43 10.45
C CYS A 42 -28.77 24.81 11.13
N ALA A 43 -29.11 24.95 12.42
CA ALA A 43 -28.85 26.20 13.13
C ALA A 43 -27.34 26.47 13.22
N LYS A 44 -26.94 27.71 12.90
CA LYS A 44 -25.53 28.14 12.85
C LYS A 44 -24.76 27.84 14.15
N GLU A 45 -25.44 27.87 15.28
CA GLU A 45 -24.87 27.57 16.59
C GLU A 45 -24.54 26.07 16.79
N THR A 46 -25.41 25.19 16.31
CA THR A 46 -25.22 23.72 16.31
C THR A 46 -24.06 23.32 15.39
N VAL A 47 -23.92 23.98 14.25
CA VAL A 47 -22.77 23.78 13.34
C VAL A 47 -21.46 24.22 14.01
N LEU A 48 -21.46 25.37 14.72
CA LEU A 48 -20.26 25.88 15.37
C LEU A 48 -19.82 25.01 16.56
N SER A 49 -20.76 24.48 17.34
CA SER A 49 -20.47 23.55 18.44
C SER A 49 -19.99 22.20 17.90
N ALA A 50 -20.60 21.67 16.84
CA ALA A 50 -20.13 20.46 16.16
C ALA A 50 -18.73 20.63 15.54
N LEU A 51 -18.40 21.80 14.99
CA LEU A 51 -17.06 22.12 14.48
C LEU A 51 -16.02 22.26 15.61
N LYS A 52 -16.38 22.86 16.76
CA LYS A 52 -15.49 22.97 17.93
C LYS A 52 -15.24 21.61 18.59
N GLU A 53 -16.25 20.78 18.74
CA GLU A 53 -16.15 19.39 19.25
C GLU A 53 -15.27 18.54 18.32
N LYS A 54 -15.47 18.63 16.99
CA LYS A 54 -14.60 17.96 16.01
C LYS A 54 -13.16 18.48 16.05
N LYS A 55 -12.91 19.76 16.34
CA LYS A 55 -11.56 20.32 16.47
C LYS A 55 -10.86 19.90 17.76
N LYS A 56 -11.60 19.70 18.86
CA LYS A 56 -11.07 19.22 20.15
C LYS A 56 -10.79 17.72 20.14
N LYS A 57 -11.56 16.92 19.39
CA LYS A 57 -11.32 15.48 19.24
C LYS A 57 -10.15 15.16 18.30
N ARG A 58 -9.87 16.03 17.32
CA ARG A 58 -8.77 15.87 16.37
C ARG A 58 -7.37 16.19 16.92
N THR A 59 -7.25 16.48 18.21
CA THR A 59 -5.96 16.71 18.88
C THR A 59 -5.49 15.47 19.68
N VAL A 60 -6.19 14.34 19.54
CA VAL A 60 -5.82 13.03 20.10
C VAL A 60 -6.05 11.97 19.00
N GLU A 61 -5.41 12.16 17.85
CA GLU A 61 -5.31 11.20 16.74
C GLU A 61 -3.91 11.35 16.09
N GLU A 62 -2.86 11.53 16.92
CA GLU A 62 -1.46 11.70 16.50
C GLU A 62 -0.63 10.46 16.90
N GLU A 63 -1.18 9.26 16.76
CA GLU A 63 -0.44 8.00 16.92
C GLU A 63 -0.71 7.02 15.76
N ASP A 64 -1.89 7.07 15.11
CA ASP A 64 -2.20 6.26 13.91
C ASP A 64 -1.62 6.84 12.60
N GLN A 65 -1.17 8.10 12.59
CA GLN A 65 -0.54 8.72 11.42
C GLN A 65 0.94 8.33 11.25
N ILE A 66 1.55 7.71 12.28
CA ILE A 66 2.99 7.40 12.32
C ILE A 66 3.35 6.16 11.47
N PHE A 67 2.37 5.35 11.05
CA PHE A 67 2.64 4.16 10.23
C PHE A 67 2.63 4.41 8.71
N LEU A 68 2.15 5.57 8.24
CA LEU A 68 2.00 5.85 6.81
C LEU A 68 3.21 6.57 6.19
N ASP A 69 4.04 7.24 6.98
CA ASP A 69 5.19 8.01 6.47
C ASP A 69 6.49 7.17 6.42
N GLY A 70 6.60 6.14 7.28
CA GLY A 70 7.77 5.25 7.30
C GLY A 70 7.78 4.17 6.19
N GLN A 71 6.64 3.94 5.54
CA GLN A 71 6.50 2.88 4.54
C GLN A 71 6.91 3.32 3.13
N GLU A 72 6.88 4.62 2.84
CA GLU A 72 7.20 5.12 1.49
C GLU A 72 8.71 5.02 1.19
N ASN A 73 9.56 5.11 2.20
CA ASN A 73 11.01 5.15 2.02
C ASN A 73 11.60 3.76 1.72
N LYS A 74 10.95 2.65 2.07
CA LYS A 74 11.48 1.29 1.83
C LYS A 74 10.79 0.57 0.67
N ARG A 75 10.76 1.19 -0.52
CA ARG A 75 10.13 0.62 -1.72
C ARG A 75 10.71 -0.78 -2.06
N SER A 76 9.95 -1.83 -1.72
CA SER A 76 10.13 -3.26 -2.06
C SER A 76 11.55 -3.83 -1.94
N CYS A 77 12.22 -3.54 -0.83
CA CYS A 77 13.47 -4.19 -0.43
C CYS A 77 13.14 -5.27 0.63
N LEU A 78 13.38 -6.55 0.35
CA LEU A 78 13.14 -7.63 1.31
C LEU A 78 14.27 -7.70 2.35
N VAL A 79 14.18 -6.83 3.35
CA VAL A 79 15.21 -6.62 4.38
C VAL A 79 15.45 -7.81 5.29
N ASP A 80 14.50 -8.73 5.38
CA ASP A 80 14.65 -9.94 6.21
C ASP A 80 15.86 -10.79 5.79
N GLY A 81 16.19 -10.79 4.48
CA GLY A 81 17.37 -11.49 3.95
C GLY A 81 18.72 -10.90 4.38
N LEU A 82 18.74 -9.73 5.03
CA LEU A 82 19.95 -9.18 5.68
C LEU A 82 20.31 -9.91 6.98
N THR A 83 19.33 -10.55 7.63
CA THR A 83 19.52 -11.30 8.87
C THR A 83 20.11 -12.69 8.58
N ASP A 84 20.13 -13.61 9.53
CA ASP A 84 20.48 -15.01 9.31
C ASP A 84 19.43 -15.80 8.50
N ALA A 85 18.26 -15.20 8.23
CA ALA A 85 17.19 -15.80 7.43
C ALA A 85 17.55 -16.08 5.95
N SER A 86 16.87 -17.04 5.34
CA SER A 86 16.93 -17.42 3.92
C SER A 86 15.83 -16.76 3.05
N SER A 87 15.33 -15.62 3.52
CA SER A 87 14.23 -14.89 2.91
C SER A 87 14.65 -14.15 1.64
N ALA A 88 13.99 -14.43 0.52
CA ALA A 88 14.28 -13.85 -0.78
C ALA A 88 13.04 -13.84 -1.69
N PHE A 89 12.97 -12.88 -2.62
CA PHE A 89 12.12 -13.02 -3.80
C PHE A 89 12.64 -14.14 -4.71
N LYS A 90 11.71 -14.91 -5.28
CA LYS A 90 12.03 -15.96 -6.25
C LYS A 90 12.18 -15.40 -7.65
N VAL A 91 13.20 -15.87 -8.34
CA VAL A 91 13.54 -15.49 -9.73
C VAL A 91 13.66 -16.77 -10.56
N PRO A 92 13.13 -16.82 -11.80
CA PRO A 92 12.30 -15.80 -12.46
C PRO A 92 10.86 -15.76 -11.91
N ARG A 93 10.11 -14.70 -12.23
CA ARG A 93 8.67 -14.64 -11.96
C ARG A 93 7.92 -15.71 -12.79
N PRO A 94 6.91 -16.38 -12.21
CA PRO A 94 6.03 -17.28 -12.98
C PRO A 94 5.17 -16.57 -14.04
N GLY A 95 4.91 -15.27 -13.87
CA GLY A 95 4.10 -14.45 -14.76
C GLY A 95 4.17 -12.96 -14.40
N PRO A 96 3.71 -12.04 -15.29
CA PRO A 96 3.85 -10.60 -15.10
C PRO A 96 3.01 -10.03 -13.94
N ASP A 97 1.98 -10.75 -13.51
CA ASP A 97 1.07 -10.41 -12.41
C ASP A 97 1.38 -11.19 -11.11
N THR A 98 2.48 -11.96 -11.12
CA THR A 98 2.80 -12.93 -10.07
C THR A 98 4.18 -12.64 -9.48
N LEU A 99 4.21 -12.38 -8.18
CA LEU A 99 5.45 -12.25 -7.40
C LEU A 99 5.49 -13.32 -6.32
N GLN A 100 6.62 -14.03 -6.24
CA GLN A 100 6.85 -15.06 -5.23
C GLN A 100 8.02 -14.67 -4.33
N PHE A 101 7.90 -14.99 -3.05
CA PHE A 101 8.96 -14.80 -2.08
C PHE A 101 8.92 -15.87 -0.99
N THR A 102 10.04 -16.05 -0.31
CA THR A 102 10.17 -16.86 0.90
C THR A 102 10.45 -15.96 2.08
N VAL A 103 9.89 -16.32 3.23
CA VAL A 103 10.25 -15.76 4.53
C VAL A 103 10.50 -16.95 5.47
N ASP A 104 11.60 -16.93 6.20
CA ASP A 104 11.85 -17.95 7.21
C ASP A 104 10.81 -17.85 8.34
N VAL A 105 10.43 -19.00 8.90
CA VAL A 105 9.43 -19.02 9.98
C VAL A 105 10.03 -18.39 11.23
N PHE A 106 9.30 -17.44 11.81
CA PHE A 106 9.64 -16.78 13.07
C PHE A 106 8.43 -16.77 14.02
N HIS A 107 8.69 -16.44 15.29
CA HIS A 107 7.65 -16.20 16.28
C HIS A 107 7.93 -14.90 17.03
N PHE A 108 6.88 -14.26 17.54
CA PHE A 108 7.05 -13.11 18.42
C PHE A 108 7.45 -13.58 19.82
N ALA A 109 8.49 -12.97 20.39
CA ALA A 109 8.87 -13.26 21.76
C ALA A 109 7.70 -12.97 22.70
N ASN A 110 7.49 -13.83 23.69
CA ASN A 110 6.43 -13.67 24.69
C ASN A 110 4.99 -13.77 24.15
N ASP A 111 4.79 -14.33 22.95
CA ASP A 111 3.47 -14.63 22.39
C ASP A 111 3.19 -16.14 22.39
N SER A 112 2.25 -16.58 23.23
CA SER A 112 1.86 -17.99 23.34
C SER A 112 0.84 -18.45 22.29
N ARG A 113 0.37 -17.55 21.41
CA ARG A 113 -0.67 -17.86 20.42
C ARG A 113 -0.14 -18.67 19.24
N ASN A 114 1.19 -18.70 19.04
CA ASN A 114 1.86 -19.38 17.93
C ASN A 114 1.26 -19.02 16.55
N MET A 115 0.85 -17.77 16.39
CA MET A 115 0.18 -17.27 15.18
C MET A 115 0.79 -15.94 14.77
N ILE A 116 1.04 -15.80 13.48
CA ILE A 116 1.52 -14.56 12.86
C ILE A 116 0.55 -14.19 11.74
N TYR A 117 0.36 -12.88 11.52
CA TYR A 117 -0.35 -12.35 10.37
C TYR A 117 0.63 -11.54 9.53
N ILE A 118 0.51 -11.63 8.21
CA ILE A 118 1.35 -10.90 7.26
C ILE A 118 0.44 -9.99 6.45
N THR A 119 0.65 -8.68 6.56
CA THR A 119 -0.06 -7.68 5.77
C THR A 119 0.87 -7.12 4.71
N CYS A 120 0.43 -7.18 3.45
CA CYS A 120 1.22 -6.73 2.31
C CYS A 120 0.52 -5.55 1.60
N HIS A 121 1.30 -4.53 1.25
CA HIS A 121 0.86 -3.45 0.37
C HIS A 121 1.33 -3.73 -1.05
N LEU A 122 0.38 -4.09 -1.92
CA LEU A 122 0.67 -4.43 -3.31
C LEU A 122 0.46 -3.21 -4.20
N LYS A 123 1.36 -3.03 -5.16
CA LYS A 123 1.28 -2.02 -6.22
C LYS A 123 1.59 -2.70 -7.55
N VAL A 124 0.98 -2.21 -8.62
CA VAL A 124 1.28 -2.66 -9.98
C VAL A 124 1.76 -1.51 -10.85
N THR A 125 2.60 -1.85 -11.80
CA THR A 125 2.99 -1.03 -12.95
C THR A 125 2.46 -1.68 -14.23
N LEU A 126 2.66 -1.00 -15.37
CA LEU A 126 2.40 -1.63 -16.66
C LEU A 126 3.38 -2.79 -16.85
N ALA A 127 2.92 -3.91 -17.43
CA ALA A 127 3.76 -5.08 -17.66
C ALA A 127 4.98 -4.77 -18.57
N GLU A 128 4.83 -3.80 -19.47
CA GLU A 128 5.88 -3.36 -20.40
C GLU A 128 6.82 -2.28 -19.81
N GLN A 129 6.59 -1.84 -18.57
CA GLN A 129 7.41 -0.82 -17.93
C GLN A 129 8.62 -1.47 -17.26
N ASP A 130 9.82 -1.02 -17.65
CA ASP A 130 11.06 -1.45 -17.00
C ASP A 130 11.06 -1.10 -15.49
N PRO A 131 11.54 -2.00 -14.61
CA PRO A 131 11.66 -1.73 -13.19
C PRO A 131 12.54 -0.50 -12.91
N ASP A 132 12.10 0.34 -11.99
CA ASP A 132 12.80 1.56 -11.57
C ASP A 132 13.06 1.56 -10.05
N GLU A 133 13.75 2.59 -9.54
CA GLU A 133 14.05 2.72 -8.09
C GLU A 133 12.78 2.69 -7.21
N LEU A 134 11.61 2.98 -7.76
CA LEU A 134 10.34 3.06 -7.04
C LEU A 134 9.46 1.81 -7.19
N ASN A 135 9.61 1.10 -8.31
CA ASN A 135 8.81 -0.04 -8.73
C ASN A 135 9.77 -1.21 -9.03
N LYS A 136 10.28 -1.83 -7.96
CA LYS A 136 11.24 -2.93 -7.99
C LYS A 136 10.84 -4.04 -7.02
N ALA A 137 11.59 -5.13 -7.01
CA ALA A 137 11.55 -6.15 -5.95
C ALA A 137 12.99 -6.62 -5.73
N CYS A 138 13.59 -6.28 -4.60
CA CYS A 138 15.00 -6.51 -4.33
C CYS A 138 15.21 -7.51 -3.20
N SER A 139 16.09 -8.48 -3.44
CA SER A 139 16.58 -9.45 -2.45
C SER A 139 18.03 -9.16 -2.09
N PHE A 140 18.44 -9.49 -0.87
CA PHE A 140 19.84 -9.44 -0.49
C PHE A 140 20.49 -10.81 -0.66
N SER A 141 21.64 -10.86 -1.32
CA SER A 141 22.44 -12.08 -1.48
C SER A 141 23.64 -12.01 -0.54
N LYS A 142 23.65 -12.90 0.47
CA LYS A 142 24.78 -13.05 1.39
C LYS A 142 26.07 -13.47 0.68
N PRO A 143 26.06 -14.44 -0.27
CA PRO A 143 27.29 -14.84 -0.96
C PRO A 143 27.99 -13.72 -1.72
N SER A 144 27.22 -12.79 -2.31
CA SER A 144 27.77 -11.63 -3.05
C SER A 144 27.81 -10.34 -2.22
N ASN A 145 27.29 -10.36 -0.99
CA ASN A 145 27.12 -9.20 -0.12
C ASN A 145 26.46 -8.00 -0.83
N SER A 146 25.43 -8.27 -1.62
CA SER A 146 24.84 -7.27 -2.51
C SER A 146 23.34 -7.47 -2.67
N TRP A 147 22.63 -6.37 -2.94
CA TRP A 147 21.25 -6.42 -3.38
C TRP A 147 21.16 -6.79 -4.86
N PHE A 148 20.11 -7.53 -5.22
CA PHE A 148 19.79 -7.86 -6.60
C PHE A 148 18.28 -7.76 -6.84
N PRO A 149 17.85 -7.22 -7.99
CA PRO A 149 16.44 -7.16 -8.31
C PRO A 149 15.94 -8.51 -8.85
N VAL A 150 14.63 -8.73 -8.78
CA VAL A 150 13.97 -9.84 -9.49
C VAL A 150 14.10 -9.66 -11.00
N GLU A 151 13.95 -8.43 -11.49
CA GLU A 151 14.10 -8.01 -12.90
C GLU A 151 14.64 -6.58 -12.96
N GLY A 152 15.29 -6.21 -14.06
CA GLY A 152 15.85 -4.88 -14.29
C GLY A 152 17.35 -4.78 -13.97
N LEU A 153 17.86 -3.55 -13.96
CA LEU A 153 19.27 -3.27 -13.71
C LEU A 153 19.61 -3.39 -12.22
N ALA A 154 20.82 -3.85 -11.87
CA ALA A 154 21.21 -4.08 -10.49
C ALA A 154 21.28 -2.80 -9.63
N ASP A 155 21.49 -1.64 -10.26
CA ASP A 155 21.63 -0.34 -9.61
C ASP A 155 20.33 0.16 -8.96
N ILE A 156 19.16 -0.25 -9.46
CA ILE A 156 17.86 0.13 -8.89
C ILE A 156 17.70 -0.29 -7.43
N CYS A 157 18.45 -1.31 -6.99
CA CYS A 157 18.44 -1.80 -5.61
C CYS A 157 19.46 -1.12 -4.70
N GLN A 158 20.31 -0.22 -5.19
CA GLN A 158 21.34 0.43 -4.36
C GLN A 158 20.74 1.24 -3.20
N CYS A 159 19.57 1.82 -3.39
CA CYS A 159 18.86 2.55 -2.34
C CYS A 159 18.47 1.66 -1.14
N CYS A 160 18.37 0.34 -1.33
CA CYS A 160 18.09 -0.61 -0.25
C CYS A 160 19.22 -0.67 0.80
N ASN A 161 20.47 -0.37 0.41
CA ASN A 161 21.58 -0.25 1.37
C ASN A 161 21.42 0.95 2.30
N LYS A 162 20.85 2.05 1.80
CA LYS A 162 20.63 3.28 2.58
C LYS A 162 19.37 3.18 3.45
N GLY A 163 18.47 2.27 3.11
CA GLY A 163 17.14 2.17 3.73
C GLY A 163 16.16 3.24 3.27
N ASP A 164 16.52 4.01 2.23
CA ASP A 164 15.71 5.09 1.68
C ASP A 164 15.75 5.10 0.14
N CYS A 165 14.61 4.76 -0.45
CA CYS A 165 14.29 4.75 -1.88
C CYS A 165 13.20 5.79 -2.21
N GLY A 166 12.96 6.76 -1.32
CA GLY A 166 11.88 7.74 -1.37
C GLY A 166 12.10 8.88 -2.37
N THR A 167 13.35 9.19 -2.71
CA THR A 167 13.68 10.21 -3.72
C THR A 167 14.54 9.61 -4.84
N PRO A 168 14.12 9.68 -6.12
CA PRO A 168 14.97 9.22 -7.22
C PRO A 168 16.29 10.00 -7.19
N SER A 169 17.40 9.27 -7.04
CA SER A 169 18.73 9.87 -6.97
C SER A 169 19.16 10.35 -8.36
N HIS A 170 18.69 11.54 -8.75
CA HIS A 170 19.17 12.33 -9.90
C HIS A 170 19.72 11.53 -11.10
N SER A 171 18.88 10.75 -11.78
CA SER A 171 19.09 10.44 -13.20
C SER A 171 17.91 10.95 -14.01
N ARG A 172 18.25 11.92 -14.85
CA ARG A 172 17.40 12.84 -15.58
C ARG A 172 16.67 12.12 -16.73
N ARG A 173 15.34 11.96 -16.63
CA ARG A 173 14.33 12.05 -17.71
C ARG A 173 12.90 11.92 -17.14
N GLN A 174 12.21 13.05 -16.96
CA GLN A 174 10.74 13.12 -16.83
C GLN A 174 10.09 13.07 -18.23
N PRO A 175 8.75 12.96 -18.39
CA PRO A 175 7.73 12.39 -17.48
C PRO A 175 6.64 11.57 -18.25
N ARG A 176 5.72 10.91 -17.52
CA ARG A 176 4.26 11.00 -17.77
C ARG A 176 3.48 10.46 -16.57
N VAL A 177 2.53 11.27 -16.12
CA VAL A 177 1.62 11.05 -14.98
C VAL A 177 0.90 9.70 -15.12
N VAL A 178 1.02 8.83 -14.12
CA VAL A 178 0.16 7.64 -13.97
C VAL A 178 -0.45 7.67 -12.57
N SER A 179 -1.78 7.61 -12.53
CA SER A 179 -2.58 7.52 -11.31
C SER A 179 -2.28 6.22 -10.57
N GLN A 180 -1.79 6.34 -9.34
CA GLN A 180 -1.50 5.23 -8.46
C GLN A 180 -2.78 4.74 -7.76
N TRP A 181 -3.13 3.49 -8.01
CA TRP A 181 -4.07 2.70 -7.21
C TRP A 181 -3.33 1.84 -6.18
N SER A 182 -3.89 1.74 -4.99
CA SER A 182 -3.39 0.91 -3.89
C SER A 182 -4.54 -0.02 -3.47
N THR A 183 -4.29 -1.33 -3.46
CA THR A 183 -5.23 -2.31 -2.87
C THR A 183 -4.47 -3.10 -1.82
N SER A 184 -4.98 -3.13 -0.59
CA SER A 184 -4.43 -3.97 0.47
C SER A 184 -4.96 -5.39 0.34
N ALA A 185 -4.10 -6.39 0.48
CA ALA A 185 -4.48 -7.79 0.61
C ALA A 185 -3.95 -8.33 1.95
N SER A 186 -4.77 -9.08 2.66
CA SER A 186 -4.40 -9.82 3.88
C SER A 186 -4.44 -11.32 3.56
N LEU A 187 -3.41 -12.05 3.97
CA LEU A 187 -3.35 -13.52 3.93
C LEU A 187 -3.41 -14.08 5.36
#